data_AF-A0AAU9I4F7-F1
#
_entry.id   AF-A0AAU9I4F7-F1
#
_cell.length_a   1.000
_cell.length_b   1.000
_cell.length_c   1.000
_cell.angle_alpha   90.00
_cell.angle_beta   90.00
_cell.angle_gamma   90.00
#
_symmetry.space_group_name_H-M   'P 1'
#
loop_
_entity.id
_entity.type
_entity.pdbx_description
1 polymer ?
#
loop_
_entity_poly.entity_id
_entity_poly.type
_entity_poly.pdbx_seq_one_letter_code
_entity_poly.pdbx_strand_id
1 'polypeptide(L)'
;MPKCFVIEDESHAEQIGEYASLDEAWAELGRLAAIPWDQRPNVAPCPSWQTCGRTYKIIEYETSSTPWRELRQVSGLDVSVNGVAWGSEAPRYGA
;
A
#
# COMPACT_ATOMS: atom_id res chain seq x y z
N MET A 1 6.28 19.68 11.41
CA MET A 1 6.01 18.39 12.09
C MET A 1 6.61 17.32 11.21
N PRO A 2 7.51 16.46 11.72
CA PRO A 2 8.04 15.35 10.92
C PRO A 2 6.89 14.39 10.60
N LYS A 3 6.87 13.91 9.35
CA LYS A 3 5.85 13.02 8.81
C LYS A 3 6.51 11.80 8.20
N CYS A 4 5.81 10.68 8.25
CA CYS A 4 6.19 9.45 7.56
C CYS A 4 4.93 8.88 6.89
N PHE A 5 5.10 8.31 5.71
CA PHE A 5 4.05 7.63 4.97
C PHE A 5 4.38 6.15 4.90
N VAL A 6 3.49 5.29 5.40
CA VAL A 6 3.69 3.85 5.44
C VAL A 6 2.74 3.18 4.47
N ILE A 7 3.25 2.29 3.64
CA ILE A 7 2.39 1.37 2.87
C ILE A 7 2.17 0.14 3.72
N GLU A 8 0.91 -0.17 3.99
CA GLU A 8 0.48 -1.36 4.73
C GLU A 8 -0.40 -2.22 3.83
N ASP A 9 -0.18 -3.53 3.84
CA ASP A 9 -1.17 -4.50 3.41
C ASP A 9 -2.17 -4.73 4.54
N GLU A 10 -3.33 -4.10 4.43
CA GLU A 10 -4.40 -4.15 5.42
C GLU A 10 -4.92 -5.57 5.66
N SER A 11 -4.94 -6.41 4.61
CA SER A 11 -5.45 -7.78 4.71
C SER A 11 -4.56 -8.69 5.57
N HIS A 12 -3.29 -8.33 5.71
CA HIS A 12 -2.27 -9.16 6.36
C HIS A 12 -1.52 -8.44 7.49
N ALA A 13 -1.86 -7.18 7.77
CA ALA A 13 -1.17 -6.31 8.72
C ALA A 13 0.36 -6.26 8.49
N GLU A 14 0.78 -6.26 7.22
CA GLU A 14 2.19 -6.25 6.81
C GLU A 14 2.59 -4.85 6.35
N GLN A 15 3.61 -4.27 6.97
CA GLN A 15 4.23 -3.04 6.48
C GLN A 15 5.15 -3.35 5.31
N ILE A 16 4.86 -2.74 4.16
CA ILE A 16 5.57 -2.96 2.90
C ILE A 16 6.75 -1.98 2.76
N GLY A 17 6.60 -0.76 3.29
CA GLY A 17 7.65 0.25 3.26
C GLY A 17 7.27 1.55 3.94
N GLU A 18 8.29 2.36 4.22
CA GLU A 18 8.19 3.70 4.79
C GLU A 18 8.75 4.72 3.81
N TYR A 19 8.09 5.87 3.67
CA TYR A 19 8.37 6.89 2.67
C TYR A 19 8.35 8.29 3.27
N ALA A 20 9.16 9.19 2.72
CA ALA A 20 9.26 10.56 3.22
C ALA A 20 8.11 11.45 2.71
N SER A 21 7.43 11.04 1.63
CA SER A 21 6.32 11.78 1.04
C SER A 21 5.20 10.87 0.52
N LEU A 22 4.00 11.46 0.38
CA LEU A 22 2.85 10.79 -0.22
C LEU A 22 3.12 10.40 -1.69
N ASP A 23 3.86 11.23 -2.42
CA ASP A 23 4.21 10.97 -3.82
C ASP A 23 5.14 9.76 -3.97
N GLU A 24 6.12 9.61 -3.08
CA GLU A 24 6.98 8.42 -3.04
C GLU A 24 6.18 7.15 -2.72
N ALA A 25 5.25 7.22 -1.76
CA ALA A 25 4.37 6.10 -1.44
C ALA A 25 3.47 5.74 -2.63
N TRP A 26 2.92 6.73 -3.34
CA TRP A 26 2.15 6.48 -4.56
C TRP A 26 3.00 5.90 -5.69
N ALA A 27 4.24 6.35 -5.86
CA ALA A 27 5.15 5.81 -6.86
C ALA A 27 5.47 4.34 -6.58
N GLU A 28 5.61 3.94 -5.31
CA GLU A 28 5.75 2.54 -4.95
C GLU A 28 4.49 1.74 -5.29
N LEU A 29 3.28 2.24 -4.95
CA LEU A 29 2.06 1.55 -5.36
C LEU A 29 1.98 1.41 -6.89
N GLY A 30 2.47 2.40 -7.65
CA GLY A 30 2.62 2.30 -9.10
C GLY A 30 3.54 1.16 -9.53
N ARG A 31 4.68 0.99 -8.85
CA ARG A 31 5.61 -0.13 -9.05
C ARG A 31 4.94 -1.47 -8.73
N LEU A 32 4.21 -1.55 -7.61
CA LEU A 32 3.50 -2.76 -7.17
C LEU A 32 2.39 -3.15 -8.17
N ALA A 33 1.64 -2.19 -8.70
CA ALA A 33 0.61 -2.44 -9.70
C ALA A 33 1.16 -3.05 -11.00
N ALA A 34 2.44 -2.80 -11.33
CA ALA A 34 3.09 -3.36 -12.51
C ALA A 34 3.62 -4.79 -12.30
N ILE A 35 3.63 -5.29 -11.06
CA ILE A 35 4.11 -6.63 -10.74
C ILE A 35 2.93 -7.61 -10.82
N PRO A 36 3.06 -8.76 -11.47
CA PRO A 36 2.02 -9.78 -11.48
C PRO A 36 1.63 -10.20 -10.06
N TRP A 37 0.34 -10.47 -9.84
CA TRP A 37 -0.20 -10.82 -8.52
C TRP A 37 0.47 -12.07 -7.91
N ASP A 38 0.94 -12.98 -8.76
CA ASP A 38 1.60 -14.24 -8.42
C ASP A 38 3.13 -14.10 -8.29
N GLN A 39 3.66 -12.88 -8.35
CA GLN A 39 5.07 -12.57 -8.13
C GLN A 39 5.27 -11.73 -6.88
N ARG A 40 6.42 -11.91 -6.23
CA ARG A 40 6.79 -11.07 -5.09
C ARG A 40 6.95 -9.61 -5.55
N PRO A 41 6.50 -8.63 -4.76
CA PRO A 41 5.95 -8.76 -3.40
C PRO A 41 4.42 -8.94 -3.34
N ASN A 42 3.72 -9.02 -4.48
CA ASN A 42 2.26 -9.11 -4.54
C ASN A 42 1.69 -10.46 -4.09
N VAL A 43 2.49 -11.53 -4.09
CA VAL A 43 2.11 -12.80 -3.46
C VAL A 43 1.80 -12.57 -1.98
N ALA A 44 0.55 -12.80 -1.60
CA ALA A 44 0.11 -12.74 -0.21
C ALA A 44 0.90 -13.72 0.68
N PRO A 45 1.18 -13.40 1.95
CA PRO A 45 1.98 -14.24 2.83
C PRO A 45 1.20 -15.46 3.38
N CYS A 46 -0.07 -15.62 3.01
CA CYS A 46 -0.94 -16.67 3.51
C CYS A 46 -0.84 -17.98 2.68
N PRO A 47 -1.13 -19.16 3.25
CA PRO A 47 -1.13 -20.42 2.51
C PRO A 47 -2.10 -20.44 1.32
N SER A 48 -3.17 -19.65 1.37
CA SER A 48 -4.19 -19.51 0.33
C SER A 48 -3.90 -18.36 -0.65
N TRP A 49 -2.63 -17.98 -0.84
CA TRP A 49 -2.23 -16.85 -1.68
C TRP A 49 -2.77 -16.92 -3.12
N GLN A 50 -3.03 -18.12 -3.64
CA GLN A 50 -3.53 -18.34 -5.00
C GLN A 50 -4.93 -17.74 -5.23
N THR A 51 -5.69 -17.54 -4.15
CA THR A 51 -7.02 -16.92 -4.18
C THR A 51 -7.09 -15.67 -3.29
N CYS A 52 -5.98 -15.29 -2.68
CA CYS A 52 -5.88 -14.12 -1.81
C CYS A 52 -5.16 -13.00 -2.56
N GLY A 53 -5.64 -11.77 -2.37
CA GLY A 53 -4.98 -10.58 -2.89
C GLY A 53 -4.19 -9.86 -1.79
N ARG A 54 -3.75 -8.64 -2.08
CA ARG A 54 -3.27 -7.69 -1.10
C ARG A 54 -4.04 -6.39 -1.25
N THR A 55 -4.35 -5.76 -0.12
CA THR A 55 -5.05 -4.47 -0.08
C THR A 55 -4.11 -3.46 0.52
N TYR A 56 -3.42 -2.74 -0.34
CA TYR A 56 -2.45 -1.74 0.07
C TYR A 56 -3.13 -0.41 0.39
N LYS A 57 -2.81 0.14 1.56
CA LYS A 57 -3.18 1.49 1.96
C LYS A 57 -1.94 2.31 2.30
N ILE A 58 -2.04 3.63 2.15
CA ILE A 58 -1.03 4.57 2.60
C ILE A 58 -1.51 5.19 3.90
N ILE A 59 -0.71 5.08 4.95
CA ILE A 59 -0.97 5.67 6.26
C ILE A 59 0.00 6.83 6.47
N GLU A 60 -0.52 8.03 6.71
CA GLU A 60 0.25 9.20 7.09
C GLU A 60 0.37 9.28 8.61
N TYR A 61 1.60 9.33 9.11
CA TYR A 61 1.91 9.49 10.53
C TYR A 61 2.58 10.83 10.83
N GLU A 62 2.23 11.42 11.96
CA GLU A 62 3.07 12.39 12.67
C GLU A 62 4.05 11.63 13.57
N THR A 63 5.34 11.88 13.38
CA THR A 63 6.42 11.13 14.06
C THR A 63 7.10 11.93 15.18
N SER A 64 6.47 13.01 15.64
CA SER A 64 7.01 13.91 16.68
C SER A 64 7.02 13.29 18.09
N SER A 65 6.24 12.22 18.31
CA SER A 65 6.11 11.52 19.58
C SER A 65 6.19 10.00 19.40
N THR A 66 6.44 9.25 20.48
CA THR A 66 6.31 7.79 20.51
C THR A 66 5.20 7.39 21.48
N PRO A 67 4.17 6.62 21.06
CA PRO A 67 3.98 6.10 19.70
C PRO A 67 3.71 7.21 18.67
N TRP A 68 3.99 6.91 17.39
CA TRP A 68 3.62 7.81 16.28
C TRP A 68 2.11 7.99 16.25
N ARG A 69 1.68 9.19 15.89
CA ARG A 69 0.26 9.50 15.79
C ARG A 69 -0.19 9.37 14.35
N GLU A 70 -1.15 8.50 14.10
CA GLU A 70 -1.80 8.42 12.79
C GLU A 70 -2.58 9.70 12.49
N LEU A 71 -2.39 10.25 11.29
CA LEU A 71 -3.08 11.45 10.82
C LEU A 71 -4.17 11.13 9.79
N ARG A 72 -3.88 10.22 8.85
CA ARG A 72 -4.77 9.88 7.74
C ARG A 72 -4.46 8.48 7.21
N GLN A 73 -5.48 7.78 6.73
CA GLN A 73 -5.34 6.60 5.88
C GLN A 73 -5.94 6.88 4.51
N VAL A 74 -5.34 6.28 3.47
CA VAL A 74 -5.75 6.44 2.08
C VAL A 74 -5.80 5.07 1.43
N SER A 75 -6.93 4.73 0.81
CA SER A 75 -7.05 3.51 0.00
C SER A 75 -6.13 3.61 -1.22
N GLY A 76 -5.21 2.67 -1.33
CA GLY A 76 -4.13 2.70 -2.32
C GLY A 76 -4.43 1.84 -3.53
N LEU A 77 -4.19 0.54 -3.38
CA LEU A 77 -4.17 -0.43 -4.47
C LEU A 77 -4.59 -1.81 -3.96
N ASP A 78 -5.57 -2.41 -4.63
CA ASP A 78 -5.86 -3.83 -4.49
C ASP A 78 -5.17 -4.59 -5.61
N VAL A 79 -4.47 -5.67 -5.26
CA VAL A 79 -3.87 -6.62 -6.21
C VAL A 79 -4.41 -8.01 -5.92
N SER A 80 -4.98 -8.67 -6.92
CA SER A 80 -5.50 -10.03 -6.76
C SER A 80 -5.40 -10.81 -8.07
N VAL A 81 -5.87 -12.06 -8.04
CA VAL A 81 -6.07 -12.88 -9.25
C VAL A 81 -6.95 -12.20 -10.32
N ASN A 82 -7.82 -11.26 -9.91
CA ASN A 82 -8.68 -10.50 -10.82
C ASN A 82 -7.99 -9.28 -11.46
N GLY A 83 -6.70 -9.07 -11.16
CA GLY A 83 -5.93 -7.90 -11.60
C GLY A 83 -5.80 -6.84 -10.49
N VAL A 84 -5.61 -5.60 -10.93
CA VAL A 84 -5.37 -4.45 -10.06
C VAL A 84 -6.58 -3.52 -10.02
N ALA A 85 -6.89 -2.97 -8.84
CA ALA A 85 -7.90 -1.94 -8.67
C ALA A 85 -7.34 -0.80 -7.81
N TRP A 86 -7.50 0.43 -8.27
CA TRP A 86 -7.01 1.62 -7.57
C TRP A 86 -8.07 2.19 -6.63
N GLY A 87 -7.64 2.66 -5.46
CA GLY A 87 -8.49 3.40 -4.54
C GLY A 87 -8.97 4.74 -5.12
N SER A 88 -10.07 5.27 -4.57
CA SER A 88 -10.69 6.52 -5.05
C SER A 88 -9.79 7.76 -4.95
N GLU A 89 -8.82 7.74 -4.04
CA GLU A 89 -7.85 8.81 -3.81
C GLU A 89 -6.54 8.61 -4.60
N ALA A 90 -6.43 7.52 -5.36
CA ALA A 90 -5.27 7.29 -6.20
C ALA A 90 -5.10 8.43 -7.22
N PRO A 91 -3.87 8.90 -7.46
CA PRO A 91 -3.57 9.72 -8.62
C PRO A 91 -4.11 9.02 -9.87
N ARG A 92 -4.58 9.79 -10.85
CA ARG A 92 -5.10 9.23 -12.11
C ARG A 92 -3.96 8.56 -12.88
N TYR A 93 -3.65 7.32 -12.54
CA TYR A 93 -2.77 6.44 -13.29
C TYR A 93 -3.54 5.89 -14.49
N GLY A 94 -3.67 6.72 -15.54
CA GLY A 94 -4.21 6.32 -16.84
C GLY A 94 -5.74 6.14 -16.86
N ALA A 95 -6.41 7.05 -17.58
CA ALA A 95 -7.65 6.73 -18.28
C ALA A 95 -7.31 5.97 -19.57
#